data_AF-A0A967AI38-F1
#
_entry.id   AF-A0A967AI38-F1
#
_cell.length_a   1.000
_cell.length_b   1.000
_cell.length_c   1.000
_cell.angle_alpha   90.00
_cell.angle_beta   90.00
_cell.angle_gamma   90.00
#
_symmetry.space_group_name_H-M   'P 1'
#
loop_
_entity.id
_entity.type
_entity.pdbx_description
1 polymer ?
#
loop_
_entity_poly.entity_id
_entity_poly.type
_entity_poly.pdbx_seq_one_letter_code
_entity_poly.pdbx_strand_id
1 'polypeptide(L)'
;MKMETSDDFANLLFEEAKAFLGKHDLHKEENAAVAYLHAALLLGFCALEAHINNVAADFADRPEFTLLEQGIMQEKDVALKHGEFELTKTLKMFRLEDRYEFLYRRFKKRPIDKDVKWWGLLKAGLQARNAITHPRTPSKVTSTEVAGFLSAILEAIDALFRAVYRKPYPCKRRKLDSTLEF
;
A
#
# COMPACT_ATOMS: atom_id res chain seq x y z
N MET A 1 6.86 -15.31 -12.58
CA MET A 1 6.43 -14.04 -13.22
C MET A 1 7.67 -13.31 -13.72
N LYS A 2 7.68 -12.79 -14.95
CA LYS A 2 8.80 -11.93 -15.41
C LYS A 2 8.60 -10.55 -14.78
N MET A 3 9.60 -10.04 -14.07
CA MET A 3 9.53 -8.75 -13.39
C MET A 3 10.25 -7.72 -14.26
N GLU A 4 9.50 -6.93 -15.02
CA GLU A 4 10.06 -5.96 -15.98
C GLU A 4 9.77 -4.52 -15.58
N THR A 5 8.70 -4.30 -14.79
CA THR A 5 8.23 -2.97 -14.39
C THR A 5 8.03 -2.86 -12.87
N SER A 6 7.93 -1.61 -12.38
CA SER A 6 7.55 -1.34 -10.99
C SER A 6 6.13 -1.84 -10.67
N ASP A 7 5.24 -1.87 -11.66
CA ASP A 7 3.89 -2.45 -11.52
C ASP A 7 3.95 -3.96 -11.34
N ASP A 8 4.81 -4.65 -12.09
CA ASP A 8 5.04 -6.09 -11.92
C ASP A 8 5.53 -6.39 -10.50
N PHE A 9 6.46 -5.57 -9.99
CA PHE A 9 6.98 -5.75 -8.64
C PHE A 9 5.91 -5.49 -7.56
N ALA A 10 5.11 -4.43 -7.70
CA ALA A 10 3.99 -4.15 -6.80
C ALA A 10 2.98 -5.31 -6.76
N ASN A 11 2.67 -5.88 -7.92
CA ASN A 11 1.82 -7.07 -8.03
C ASN A 11 2.47 -8.29 -7.40
N LEU A 12 3.78 -8.50 -7.60
CA LEU A 12 4.53 -9.62 -7.02
C LEU A 12 4.44 -9.59 -5.49
N LEU A 13 4.72 -8.44 -4.87
CA LEU A 13 4.64 -8.27 -3.42
C LEU A 13 3.27 -8.68 -2.87
N PHE A 14 2.19 -8.33 -3.57
CA PHE A 14 0.86 -8.72 -3.15
C PHE A 14 0.58 -10.22 -3.35
N GLU A 15 1.10 -10.83 -4.41
CA GLU A 15 0.99 -12.28 -4.63
C GLU A 15 1.81 -13.09 -3.63
N GLU A 16 2.99 -12.60 -3.23
CA GLU A 16 3.79 -13.16 -2.14
C GLU A 16 3.05 -13.06 -0.81
N ALA A 17 2.43 -11.91 -0.52
CA ALA A 17 1.63 -11.73 0.69
C ALA A 17 0.50 -12.76 0.80
N LYS A 18 -0.21 -13.01 -0.31
CA LYS A 18 -1.24 -14.07 -0.39
C LYS A 18 -0.66 -15.47 -0.23
N ALA A 19 0.48 -15.75 -0.87
CA ALA A 19 1.13 -17.05 -0.78
C ALA A 19 1.51 -17.37 0.67
N PHE A 20 2.05 -16.40 1.40
CA PHE A 20 2.37 -16.58 2.82
C PHE A 20 1.14 -16.75 3.70
N LEU A 21 0.03 -16.06 3.42
CA LEU A 21 -1.23 -16.35 4.10
C LEU A 21 -1.67 -17.82 3.87
N GLY A 22 -1.56 -18.32 2.64
CA GLY A 22 -1.83 -19.72 2.31
C GLY A 22 -0.89 -20.70 3.01
N LYS A 23 0.41 -20.39 3.10
CA LYS A 23 1.39 -21.22 3.82
C LYS A 23 1.11 -21.34 5.30
N HIS A 24 0.66 -20.26 5.95
CA HIS A 24 0.20 -20.37 7.35
C HIS A 24 -0.83 -21.48 7.50
N ASP A 25 -1.78 -21.58 6.57
CA ASP A 25 -2.87 -22.54 6.69
C ASP A 25 -2.44 -24.00 6.50
N LEU A 26 -1.34 -24.23 5.76
CA LEU A 26 -0.72 -25.55 5.58
C LEU A 26 0.17 -25.96 6.76
N HIS A 27 0.75 -25.00 7.48
CA HIS A 27 1.77 -25.23 8.50
C HIS A 27 1.35 -24.77 9.90
N LYS A 28 0.05 -24.75 10.22
CA LYS A 28 -0.50 -24.17 11.47
C LYS A 28 0.13 -24.68 12.77
N GLU A 29 0.58 -25.93 12.76
CA GLU A 29 1.19 -26.60 13.93
C GLU A 29 2.70 -26.34 14.06
N GLU A 30 3.31 -25.67 13.08
CA GLU A 30 4.74 -25.38 13.08
C GLU A 30 5.04 -24.04 13.75
N ASN A 31 6.20 -23.95 14.41
CA ASN A 31 6.71 -22.69 14.96
C ASN A 31 6.82 -21.57 13.89
N ALA A 32 6.93 -21.95 12.61
CA ALA A 32 7.02 -21.04 11.48
C ALA A 32 5.67 -20.39 11.09
N ALA A 33 4.53 -20.91 11.55
CA ALA A 33 3.20 -20.44 11.14
C ALA A 33 3.02 -18.93 11.34
N VAL A 34 3.43 -18.42 12.50
CA VAL A 34 3.34 -16.98 12.83
C VAL A 34 4.24 -16.13 11.95
N ALA A 35 5.41 -16.64 11.56
CA ALA A 35 6.32 -15.93 10.66
C ALA A 35 5.69 -15.73 9.28
N TYR A 36 4.89 -16.69 8.79
CA TYR A 36 4.14 -16.53 7.55
C TYR A 36 3.07 -15.44 7.65
N LEU A 37 2.39 -15.31 8.79
CA LEU A 37 1.44 -14.21 9.01
C LEU A 37 2.13 -12.84 9.05
N HIS A 38 3.30 -12.75 9.70
CA HIS A 38 4.09 -11.52 9.69
C HIS A 38 4.56 -11.15 8.28
N ALA A 39 5.07 -12.12 7.52
CA ALA A 39 5.50 -11.92 6.14
C ALA A 39 4.33 -11.46 5.26
N ALA A 40 3.18 -12.14 5.36
CA ALA A 40 1.98 -11.78 4.63
C ALA A 40 1.55 -10.33 4.90
N LEU A 41 1.49 -9.93 6.18
CA LEU A 41 1.10 -8.57 6.57
C LEU A 41 2.09 -7.51 6.07
N LEU A 42 3.40 -7.73 6.26
CA LEU A 42 4.43 -6.79 5.85
C LEU A 42 4.45 -6.61 4.33
N LEU A 43 4.47 -7.71 3.57
CA LEU A 43 4.46 -7.69 2.11
C LEU A 43 3.18 -7.07 1.55
N GLY A 44 2.03 -7.29 2.19
CA GLY A 44 0.77 -6.64 1.83
C GLY A 44 0.89 -5.11 1.88
N PHE A 45 1.48 -4.57 2.95
CA PHE A 45 1.70 -3.11 3.04
C PHE A 45 2.78 -2.60 2.09
N CYS A 46 3.84 -3.38 1.84
CA CYS A 46 4.81 -3.05 0.80
C CYS A 46 4.13 -2.96 -0.58
N ALA A 47 3.19 -3.86 -0.89
CA ALA A 47 2.45 -3.81 -2.14
C ALA A 47 1.56 -2.55 -2.24
N LEU A 48 0.85 -2.18 -1.15
CA LEU A 48 0.06 -0.95 -1.12
C LEU A 48 0.93 0.28 -1.38
N GLU A 49 2.08 0.36 -0.71
CA GLU A 49 3.04 1.45 -0.86
C GLU A 49 3.62 1.50 -2.28
N ALA A 50 4.00 0.35 -2.85
CA ALA A 50 4.47 0.27 -4.22
C ALA A 50 3.41 0.77 -5.22
N HIS A 51 2.14 0.40 -5.05
CA HIS A 51 1.06 0.90 -5.90
C HIS A 51 0.83 2.42 -5.74
N ILE A 52 0.90 2.95 -4.52
CA ILE A 52 0.82 4.40 -4.28
C ILE A 52 1.98 5.12 -4.97
N ASN A 53 3.19 4.56 -4.90
CA ASN A 53 4.37 5.13 -5.55
C ASN A 53 4.26 5.11 -7.07
N ASN A 54 3.80 4.01 -7.67
CA ASN A 54 3.60 3.93 -9.12
C ASN A 54 2.54 4.93 -9.60
N VAL A 55 1.40 5.00 -8.90
CA VAL A 55 0.37 5.99 -9.17
C VAL A 55 0.91 7.41 -9.02
N ALA A 56 1.74 7.69 -8.02
CA ALA A 56 2.32 9.02 -7.86
C ALA A 56 3.29 9.35 -9.01
N ALA A 57 4.12 8.40 -9.42
CA ALA A 57 5.12 8.56 -10.48
C ALA A 57 4.48 8.89 -11.84
N ASP A 58 3.35 8.26 -12.19
CA ASP A 58 2.62 8.50 -13.45
C ASP A 58 2.16 9.97 -13.66
N PHE A 59 2.08 10.75 -12.57
CA PHE A 59 1.52 12.11 -12.58
C PHE A 59 2.48 13.16 -11.99
N ALA A 60 3.61 12.74 -11.42
CA ALA A 60 4.51 13.58 -10.64
C ALA A 60 5.05 14.82 -11.38
N ASP A 61 5.24 14.71 -12.69
CA ASP A 61 5.85 15.77 -13.51
C ASP A 61 4.84 16.56 -14.33
N ARG A 62 3.53 16.36 -14.09
CA ARG A 62 2.51 17.06 -14.86
C ARG A 62 2.35 18.51 -14.38
N PRO A 63 2.16 19.47 -15.32
CA PRO A 63 2.13 20.89 -15.01
C PRO A 63 0.91 21.34 -14.19
N GLU A 64 -0.16 20.52 -14.14
CA GLU A 64 -1.36 20.84 -13.34
C GLU A 64 -1.19 20.64 -11.82
N PHE A 65 -0.03 20.17 -11.36
CA PHE A 65 0.27 19.99 -9.94
C PHE A 65 1.19 21.09 -9.43
N THR A 66 0.85 21.63 -8.25
CA THR A 66 1.71 22.60 -7.58
C THR A 66 2.99 21.93 -7.07
N LEU A 67 4.05 22.71 -6.79
CA LEU A 67 5.29 22.17 -6.23
C LEU A 67 5.07 21.40 -4.92
N LEU A 68 4.11 21.83 -4.09
CA LEU A 68 3.77 21.11 -2.87
C LEU A 68 3.15 19.74 -3.17
N GLU A 69 2.22 19.68 -4.13
CA GLU A 69 1.60 18.43 -4.57
C GLU A 69 2.63 17.49 -5.21
N GLN A 70 3.53 18.02 -6.03
CA GLN A 70 4.65 17.27 -6.61
C GLN A 70 5.59 16.76 -5.50
N GLY A 71 5.85 17.57 -4.47
CA GLY A 71 6.64 17.17 -3.31
C GLY A 71 6.01 16.00 -2.54
N ILE A 72 4.68 15.97 -2.39
CA ILE A 72 3.95 14.85 -1.77
C ILE A 72 4.03 13.58 -2.64
N MET A 73 3.88 13.72 -3.96
CA MET A 73 3.94 12.59 -4.90
C MET A 73 5.34 11.96 -4.95
N GLN A 74 6.38 12.80 -4.99
CA GLN A 74 7.78 12.41 -5.15
C GLN A 74 8.54 12.25 -3.81
N GLU A 75 7.90 12.51 -2.68
CA GLU A 75 8.50 12.57 -1.34
C GLU A 75 9.74 13.48 -1.26
N LYS A 76 9.60 14.67 -1.83
CA LYS A 76 10.63 15.72 -1.87
C LYS A 76 10.19 16.94 -1.08
N ASP A 77 11.13 17.56 -0.38
CA ASP A 77 10.85 18.83 0.29
C ASP A 77 10.79 20.00 -0.71
N VAL A 78 10.01 21.03 -0.35
CA VAL A 78 9.90 22.29 -1.10
C VAL A 78 10.57 23.38 -0.29
N ALA A 79 11.51 24.10 -0.90
CA ALA A 79 12.26 25.16 -0.25
C ALA A 79 12.26 26.44 -1.09
N LEU A 80 12.37 27.59 -0.43
CA LEU A 80 12.60 28.88 -1.08
C LEU A 80 14.10 29.02 -1.38
N LYS A 81 14.46 29.03 -2.66
CA LYS A 81 15.83 29.23 -3.13
C LYS A 81 15.85 30.41 -4.08
N HIS A 82 16.73 31.38 -3.79
CA HIS A 82 16.89 32.59 -4.61
C HIS A 82 15.58 33.37 -4.87
N GLY A 83 14.60 33.30 -3.95
CA GLY A 83 13.31 33.97 -4.08
C GLY A 83 12.23 33.16 -4.79
N GLU A 84 12.52 31.93 -5.23
CA GLU A 84 11.56 31.04 -5.88
C GLU A 84 11.38 29.74 -5.10
N PHE A 85 10.17 29.19 -5.09
CA PHE A 85 9.95 27.87 -4.52
C PHE A 85 10.44 26.81 -5.50
N GLU A 86 11.19 25.84 -5.01
CA GLU A 86 11.74 24.73 -5.80
C GLU A 86 11.57 23.40 -5.08
N LEU A 87 11.39 22.32 -5.85
CA LEU A 87 11.57 20.97 -5.34
C LEU A 87 13.04 20.70 -5.04
N THR A 88 13.31 20.19 -3.85
CA THR A 88 14.65 19.81 -3.44
C THR A 88 14.90 18.31 -3.64
N LYS A 89 16.16 17.88 -3.51
CA LYS A 89 16.53 16.46 -3.44
C LYS A 89 16.38 15.88 -2.02
N THR A 90 15.97 16.70 -1.05
CA THR A 90 15.83 16.27 0.34
C THR A 90 14.61 15.38 0.47
N LEU A 91 14.81 14.17 0.99
CA LEU A 91 13.74 13.23 1.26
C LEU A 91 12.81 13.80 2.35
N LYS A 92 11.54 13.91 2.00
CA LYS A 92 10.46 14.27 2.93
C LYS A 92 9.36 13.23 2.83
N MET A 93 9.45 12.25 3.71
CA MET A 93 8.46 11.19 3.80
C MET A 93 7.15 11.72 4.38
N PHE A 94 6.04 11.25 3.83
CA PHE A 94 4.70 11.48 4.36
C PHE A 94 4.13 10.15 4.86
N ARG A 95 3.11 10.20 5.72
CA ARG A 95 2.43 8.96 6.13
C ARG A 95 1.76 8.34 4.91
N LEU A 96 1.80 7.00 4.84
CA LEU A 96 1.16 6.24 3.77
C LEU A 96 -0.32 6.61 3.60
N GLU A 97 -1.04 6.75 4.72
CA GLU A 97 -2.45 7.17 4.76
C GLU A 97 -2.65 8.55 4.13
N ASP A 98 -1.78 9.52 4.45
CA ASP A 98 -1.89 10.89 3.94
C ASP A 98 -1.64 10.94 2.43
N ARG A 99 -0.66 10.18 1.93
CA ARG A 99 -0.38 10.08 0.48
C ARG A 99 -1.53 9.39 -0.25
N TYR A 100 -2.09 8.33 0.33
CA TYR A 100 -3.26 7.65 -0.22
C TYR A 100 -4.47 8.59 -0.29
N GLU A 101 -4.81 9.28 0.81
CA GLU A 101 -5.93 10.22 0.85
C GLU A 101 -5.72 11.39 -0.12
N PHE A 102 -4.50 11.91 -0.22
CA PHE A 102 -4.12 12.95 -1.18
C PHE A 102 -4.42 12.52 -2.61
N LEU A 103 -3.84 11.40 -3.07
CA LEU A 103 -4.05 10.90 -4.43
C LEU A 103 -5.53 10.64 -4.69
N TYR A 104 -6.19 9.90 -3.79
CA TYR A 104 -7.62 9.59 -3.94
C TYR A 104 -8.47 10.87 -4.08
N ARG A 105 -8.30 11.85 -3.18
CA ARG A 105 -9.06 13.11 -3.21
C ARG A 105 -8.72 13.92 -4.46
N ARG A 106 -7.45 13.96 -4.87
CA ARG A 106 -6.98 14.77 -5.99
C ARG A 106 -7.63 14.35 -7.31
N PHE A 107 -7.79 13.04 -7.52
CA PHE A 107 -8.43 12.50 -8.73
C PHE A 107 -9.94 12.33 -8.61
N LYS A 108 -10.45 11.90 -7.45
CA LYS A 108 -11.90 11.68 -7.24
C LYS A 108 -12.67 12.97 -6.96
N LYS A 109 -11.99 14.07 -6.63
CA LYS A 109 -12.55 15.39 -6.27
C LYS A 109 -13.47 15.38 -5.04
N ARG A 110 -13.38 14.34 -4.22
CA ARG A 110 -14.08 14.20 -2.93
C ARG A 110 -13.22 13.39 -1.96
N PRO A 111 -13.36 13.60 -0.64
CA PRO A 111 -12.65 12.78 0.34
C PRO A 111 -13.07 11.32 0.23
N ILE A 112 -12.23 10.43 0.77
CA ILE A 112 -12.61 9.05 1.01
C ILE A 112 -13.72 9.00 2.06
N ASP A 113 -14.70 8.12 1.84
CA ASP A 113 -15.67 7.77 2.86
C ASP A 113 -14.98 6.88 3.89
N LYS A 114 -14.86 7.35 5.13
CA LYS A 114 -14.15 6.65 6.22
C LYS A 114 -15.04 5.63 6.95
N ASP A 115 -16.33 5.58 6.63
CA ASP A 115 -17.29 4.64 7.22
C ASP A 115 -17.36 3.32 6.45
N VAL A 116 -16.72 3.24 5.27
CA VAL A 116 -16.57 1.98 4.54
C VAL A 116 -15.74 0.98 5.35
N LYS A 117 -16.24 -0.25 5.44
CA LYS A 117 -15.64 -1.32 6.27
C LYS A 117 -14.14 -1.53 6.03
N TRP A 118 -13.69 -1.46 4.77
CA TRP A 118 -12.29 -1.69 4.44
C TRP A 118 -11.35 -0.61 4.98
N TRP A 119 -11.83 0.63 5.18
CA TRP A 119 -11.00 1.71 5.72
C TRP A 119 -10.63 1.45 7.19
N GLY A 120 -11.60 1.02 8.00
CA GLY A 120 -11.37 0.63 9.39
C GLY A 120 -10.36 -0.53 9.50
N LEU A 121 -10.51 -1.56 8.64
CA LEU A 121 -9.60 -2.70 8.60
C LEU A 121 -8.19 -2.32 8.12
N LEU A 122 -8.06 -1.41 7.16
CA LEU A 122 -6.76 -0.94 6.70
C LEU A 122 -5.99 -0.24 7.82
N LYS A 123 -6.66 0.63 8.59
CA LYS A 123 -6.07 1.30 9.76
C LYS A 123 -5.66 0.33 10.86
N ALA A 124 -6.50 -0.67 11.15
CA ALA A 124 -6.15 -1.73 12.10
C ALA A 124 -4.93 -2.54 11.62
N GLY A 125 -4.85 -2.84 10.31
CA GLY A 125 -3.69 -3.48 9.70
C GLY A 125 -2.42 -2.65 9.82
N LEU A 126 -2.48 -1.32 9.63
CA LEU A 126 -1.34 -0.41 9.80
C LEU A 126 -0.83 -0.43 11.25
N GLN A 127 -1.74 -0.45 12.22
CA GLN A 127 -1.39 -0.59 13.63
C GLN A 127 -0.71 -1.93 13.91
N ALA A 128 -1.23 -3.03 13.37
CA ALA A 128 -0.62 -4.35 13.50
C ALA A 128 0.78 -4.40 12.86
N ARG A 129 0.94 -3.83 11.66
CA ARG A 129 2.24 -3.68 10.98
C ARG A 129 3.23 -2.90 11.83
N ASN A 130 2.82 -1.76 12.40
CA ASN A 130 3.67 -0.96 13.26
C ASN A 130 4.06 -1.69 14.55
N ALA A 131 3.16 -2.50 15.12
CA ALA A 131 3.45 -3.31 16.30
C ALA A 131 4.50 -4.41 16.00
N ILE A 132 4.58 -4.90 14.75
CA ILE A 132 5.62 -5.84 14.31
C ILE A 132 6.94 -5.13 14.02
N THR A 133 6.91 -3.97 13.34
CA THR A 133 8.16 -3.27 12.94
C THR A 133 8.79 -2.46 14.08
N HIS A 134 8.00 -2.02 15.06
CA HIS A 134 8.46 -1.27 16.22
C HIS A 134 7.85 -1.85 17.52
N PRO A 135 8.23 -3.09 17.89
CA PRO A 135 7.58 -3.79 18.98
C PRO A 135 7.91 -3.13 20.31
N ARG A 136 6.88 -2.72 21.05
CA ARG A 136 6.97 -2.42 22.49
C ARG A 136 6.63 -3.62 23.36
N THR A 137 5.79 -4.51 22.81
CA THR A 137 5.40 -5.79 23.37
C THR A 137 5.26 -6.80 22.23
N PRO A 138 5.32 -8.12 22.52
CA PRO A 138 5.03 -9.14 21.51
C PRO A 138 3.62 -8.97 20.94
N SER A 139 3.52 -8.64 19.66
CA SER A 139 2.24 -8.57 18.95
C SER A 139 1.87 -9.97 18.44
N LYS A 140 0.63 -10.38 18.65
CA LYS A 140 0.07 -11.59 18.06
C LYS A 140 -0.97 -11.17 17.02
N VAL A 141 -0.86 -11.72 15.83
CA VAL A 141 -1.85 -11.59 14.76
C VAL A 141 -2.39 -12.96 14.41
N THR A 142 -3.67 -13.03 14.07
CA THR A 142 -4.34 -14.26 13.61
C THR A 142 -4.46 -14.28 12.09
N SER A 143 -4.60 -15.48 11.50
CA SER A 143 -4.85 -15.63 10.06
C SER A 143 -6.10 -14.86 9.61
N THR A 144 -7.17 -14.90 10.41
CA THR A 144 -8.41 -14.16 10.12
C THR A 144 -8.19 -12.65 10.07
N GLU A 145 -7.42 -12.09 10.99
CA GLU A 145 -7.07 -10.66 11.00
C GLU A 145 -6.22 -10.31 9.78
N VAL A 146 -5.17 -11.08 9.50
CA VAL A 146 -4.27 -10.83 8.35
C VAL A 146 -5.04 -10.94 7.03
N ALA A 147 -5.91 -11.92 6.86
CA ALA A 147 -6.80 -12.04 5.70
C ALA A 147 -7.73 -10.81 5.56
N GLY A 148 -8.26 -10.31 6.68
CA GLY A 148 -9.04 -9.07 6.72
C GLY A 148 -8.23 -7.85 6.29
N PHE A 149 -6.98 -7.73 6.75
CA PHE A 149 -6.07 -6.64 6.39
C PHE A 149 -5.67 -6.71 4.91
N LEU A 150 -5.32 -7.88 4.39
CA LEU A 150 -4.99 -8.06 2.97
C LEU A 150 -6.19 -7.77 2.07
N SER A 151 -7.39 -8.18 2.49
CA SER A 151 -8.63 -7.82 1.77
C SER A 151 -8.83 -6.31 1.74
N ALA A 152 -8.58 -5.62 2.85
CA ALA A 152 -8.69 -4.17 2.95
C ALA A 152 -7.65 -3.45 2.07
N ILE A 153 -6.42 -3.95 2.00
CA ILE A 153 -5.37 -3.46 1.09
C ILE A 153 -5.82 -3.62 -0.37
N LEU A 154 -6.39 -4.77 -0.73
CA LEU A 154 -6.91 -5.01 -2.08
C LEU A 154 -8.08 -4.08 -2.43
N GLU A 155 -8.98 -3.78 -1.48
CA GLU A 155 -10.01 -2.74 -1.66
C GLU A 155 -9.42 -1.34 -1.83
N ALA A 156 -8.38 -1.00 -1.06
CA ALA A 156 -7.70 0.29 -1.16
C ALA A 156 -7.03 0.48 -2.54
N ILE A 157 -6.30 -0.53 -3.02
CA ILE A 157 -5.67 -0.50 -4.35
C ILE A 157 -6.74 -0.35 -5.44
N ASP A 158 -7.84 -1.14 -5.39
CA ASP A 158 -8.93 -1.03 -6.36
C ASP A 158 -9.63 0.34 -6.32
N ALA A 159 -9.88 0.88 -5.13
CA ALA A 159 -10.47 2.21 -4.96
C ALA A 159 -9.57 3.32 -5.54
N LEU A 160 -8.26 3.22 -5.35
CA LEU A 160 -7.28 4.15 -5.93
C LEU A 160 -7.25 4.04 -7.45
N PHE A 161 -7.18 2.83 -8.01
CA PHE A 161 -7.22 2.61 -9.47
C PHE A 161 -8.49 3.19 -10.10
N ARG A 162 -9.65 3.01 -9.46
CA ARG A 162 -10.92 3.58 -9.92
C ARG A 162 -10.97 5.10 -9.81
N ALA A 163 -10.31 5.68 -8.80
CA ALA A 163 -10.22 7.12 -8.65
C ALA A 163 -9.34 7.75 -9.74
N VAL A 164 -8.18 7.15 -9.99
CA VAL A 164 -7.13 7.69 -10.86
C VAL A 164 -7.38 7.34 -12.33
N TYR A 165 -7.49 6.05 -12.65
CA TYR A 165 -7.54 5.54 -14.02
C TYR A 165 -8.96 5.26 -14.52
N ARG A 166 -9.97 5.40 -13.65
CA ARG A 166 -11.39 5.07 -13.93
C ARG A 166 -11.59 3.60 -14.35
N LYS A 167 -10.67 2.72 -13.95
CA LYS A 167 -10.68 1.28 -14.22
C LYS A 167 -10.49 0.51 -12.91
N PRO A 168 -11.02 -0.71 -12.78
CA PRO A 168 -10.73 -1.56 -11.64
C PRO A 168 -9.26 -1.99 -11.64
N TYR A 169 -8.74 -2.32 -10.46
CA TYR A 169 -7.44 -2.96 -10.34
C TYR A 169 -7.47 -4.35 -11.01
N PRO A 170 -6.57 -4.66 -11.97
CA PRO A 170 -6.64 -5.88 -12.76
C PRO A 170 -6.69 -7.17 -11.92
N CYS A 171 -5.93 -7.22 -10.82
CA CYS A 171 -5.82 -8.42 -9.99
C CYS A 171 -6.96 -8.55 -8.96
N LYS A 172 -7.91 -7.60 -8.90
CA LYS A 172 -8.99 -7.56 -7.90
C LYS A 172 -9.83 -8.84 -7.85
N ARG A 173 -10.12 -9.43 -9.02
CA ARG A 173 -11.01 -10.59 -9.14
C ARG A 173 -10.46 -11.85 -8.46
N ARG A 174 -9.14 -11.97 -8.32
CA ARG A 174 -8.47 -13.10 -7.66
C ARG A 174 -8.55 -13.07 -6.13
N LYS A 175 -9.11 -12.01 -5.54
CA LYS A 175 -9.22 -11.87 -4.07
C LYS A 175 -7.86 -12.17 -3.40
N LEU A 176 -7.83 -13.12 -2.46
CA LEU A 176 -6.64 -13.57 -1.75
C LEU A 176 -6.05 -14.87 -2.31
N ASP A 177 -6.53 -15.35 -3.46
CA ASP A 177 -5.95 -16.51 -4.13
C ASP A 177 -4.64 -16.09 -4.80
N SER A 178 -3.53 -16.69 -4.38
CA SER A 178 -2.20 -16.45 -4.95
C SER A 178 -2.03 -17.23 -6.25
N THR A 179 -1.21 -16.68 -7.15
CA THR A 179 -0.73 -17.37 -8.36
C THR A 179 0.68 -17.91 -8.25
N LEU A 180 1.29 -17.82 -7.06
CA LEU A 180 2.61 -18.36 -6.80
C LEU A 180 2.51 -19.79 -6.26
N GLU A 181 3.28 -20.68 -6.87
CA GLU A 181 3.42 -22.08 -6.49
C GLU A 181 4.80 -22.27 -5.85
N PHE A 182 4.93 -22.05 -4.54
CA PHE A 182 6.15 -22.37 -3.79
C PHE A 182 5.85 -22.74 -2.35
#